data_AF-A0AAV9E0C2-F1
#
_entry.id   AF-A0AAV9E0C2-F1
#
_cell.length_a   1.000
_cell.length_b   1.000
_cell.length_c   1.000
_cell.angle_alpha   90.00
_cell.angle_beta   90.00
_cell.angle_gamma   90.00
#
_symmetry.space_group_name_H-M   'P 1'
#
loop_
_entity.id
_entity.type
_entity.pdbx_description
1 polymer ?
#
loop_
_entity_poly.entity_id
_entity_poly.type
_entity_poly.pdbx_seq_one_letter_code
_entity_poly.pdbx_strand_id
1 'polypeptide(L)'
;MIMLRAIVDSVYEDSTYKPKVLGPGGFFDKQWFDEFLQSSGPNIVDGVTHHIYNLGPGDAPDLLQKIQDPVYLSEVAQTFKDAQTSVSQYGMWSAPWIGESGGAYNSGGKYVSHTFVDSFWYLDQLGMTSTFDHKVYCRQSLIGGNYGLLNTTSFIPNPDYYSALLWHRLMGTSVLSTTHEGSPYLRTYSHCSKQKPGVTLLLINLSNSTSFNITVENDMNLYPDKMTRFDQMMLQTSGLREEYHLTPNDGNVQSDVVLLNGSPLELTCDGDIPDLVPEIVDGSLPIQMAPSSIAFINIKDFQAPACA
;
A
#
# COMPACT_ATOMS: atom_id res chain seq x y z
N MET A 1 24.10 17.34 3.33
CA MET A 1 24.21 15.99 2.72
C MET A 1 25.61 15.66 2.23
N ILE A 2 26.25 16.49 1.39
CA ILE A 2 27.63 16.22 0.90
C ILE A 2 28.61 15.96 2.06
N MET A 3 28.64 16.84 3.07
CA MET A 3 29.50 16.65 4.24
C MET A 3 29.13 15.39 5.04
N LEU A 4 27.84 15.06 5.14
CA LEU A 4 27.39 13.84 5.82
C LEU A 4 27.89 12.60 5.09
N ARG A 5 27.80 12.57 3.75
CA ARG A 5 28.39 11.49 2.94
C ARG A 5 29.89 11.38 3.20
N ALA A 6 30.64 12.48 3.15
CA ALA A 6 32.08 12.46 3.40
C ALA A 6 32.43 11.91 4.80
N ILE A 7 31.63 12.24 5.83
CA ILE A 7 31.78 11.67 7.17
C ILE A 7 31.51 10.16 7.16
N VAL A 8 30.41 9.71 6.55
CA VAL A 8 30.11 8.27 6.43
C VAL A 8 31.21 7.54 5.67
N ASP A 9 31.73 8.13 4.61
CA ASP A 9 32.82 7.58 3.80
C ASP A 9 34.10 7.40 4.61
N SER A 10 34.47 8.40 5.40
CA SER A 10 35.67 8.36 6.24
C SER A 10 35.51 7.41 7.44
N VAL A 11 34.35 7.41 8.10
CA VAL A 11 34.13 6.56 9.29
C VAL A 11 34.06 5.07 8.92
N TYR A 12 33.60 4.75 7.72
CA TYR A 12 33.40 3.38 7.24
C TYR A 12 34.39 2.97 6.14
N GLU A 13 35.54 3.63 6.02
CA GLU A 13 36.54 3.38 4.96
C GLU A 13 37.03 1.92 4.94
N ASP A 14 37.30 1.36 6.13
CA ASP A 14 37.77 -0.03 6.30
C ASP A 14 36.63 -1.05 6.51
N SER A 15 35.36 -0.62 6.36
CA SER A 15 34.21 -1.47 6.61
C SER A 15 33.75 -2.18 5.34
N THR A 16 33.36 -3.45 5.47
CA THR A 16 32.70 -4.20 4.39
C THR A 16 31.25 -3.75 4.15
N TYR A 17 30.68 -2.99 5.09
CA TYR A 17 29.34 -2.43 5.00
C TYR A 17 29.34 -0.93 5.28
N LYS A 18 28.66 -0.18 4.42
CA LYS A 18 28.55 1.26 4.52
C LYS A 18 27.09 1.68 4.70
N PRO A 19 26.74 2.46 5.74
CA PRO A 19 25.38 2.94 5.92
C PRO A 19 24.87 3.74 4.74
N LYS A 20 23.58 3.60 4.46
CA LYS A 20 22.89 4.44 3.49
C LYS A 20 22.67 5.85 4.05
N VAL A 21 22.79 6.86 3.20
CA VAL A 21 22.47 8.25 3.51
C VAL A 21 21.12 8.58 2.88
N LEU A 22 20.13 8.83 3.71
CA LEU A 22 18.75 9.15 3.29
C LEU A 22 18.46 10.62 3.56
N GLY A 23 17.61 11.22 2.74
CA GLY A 23 17.17 12.59 2.92
C GLY A 23 16.43 13.10 1.69
N PRO A 24 15.92 14.32 1.74
CA PRO A 24 16.02 15.26 2.84
C PRO A 24 14.95 15.10 3.93
N GLY A 25 13.91 14.30 3.70
CA GLY A 25 12.71 14.30 4.53
C GLY A 25 11.84 15.54 4.27
N GLY A 26 10.86 15.77 5.14
CA GLY A 26 9.91 16.88 5.00
C GLY A 26 8.91 16.71 3.86
N PHE A 27 8.00 17.66 3.70
CA PHE A 27 7.01 17.63 2.62
C PHE A 27 7.67 17.90 1.27
N PHE A 28 7.20 17.20 0.24
CA PHE A 28 7.71 17.37 -1.10
C PHE A 28 7.35 18.75 -1.68
N ASP A 29 8.37 19.50 -2.07
CA ASP A 29 8.27 20.70 -2.90
C ASP A 29 9.13 20.48 -4.15
N LYS A 30 8.51 20.54 -5.33
CA LYS A 30 9.19 20.10 -6.56
C LYS A 30 10.45 20.92 -6.84
N GLN A 31 10.36 22.25 -6.77
CA GLN A 31 11.48 23.13 -7.10
C GLN A 31 12.64 22.89 -6.13
N TRP A 32 12.34 22.83 -4.84
CA TRP A 32 13.35 22.64 -3.81
C TRP A 32 14.00 21.25 -3.89
N PHE A 33 13.23 20.18 -4.15
CA PHE A 33 13.78 18.83 -4.34
C PHE A 33 14.65 18.74 -5.61
N ASP A 34 14.24 19.38 -6.70
CA ASP A 34 15.04 19.46 -7.93
C ASP A 34 16.38 20.16 -7.66
N GLU A 35 16.37 21.31 -6.98
CA GLU A 35 17.56 22.06 -6.60
C GLU A 35 18.45 21.25 -5.63
N PHE A 36 17.86 20.55 -4.67
CA PHE A 36 18.56 19.68 -3.73
C PHE A 36 19.31 18.55 -4.43
N LEU A 37 18.66 17.85 -5.38
CA LEU A 37 19.29 16.74 -6.12
C LEU A 37 20.41 17.24 -7.04
N GLN A 38 20.18 18.35 -7.74
CA GLN A 38 21.21 18.98 -8.59
C GLN A 38 22.41 19.46 -7.77
N SER A 39 22.16 20.06 -6.60
CA SER A 39 23.22 20.61 -5.74
C SER A 39 23.99 19.53 -4.99
N SER A 40 23.32 18.45 -4.57
CA SER A 40 23.98 17.34 -3.88
C SER A 40 24.81 16.50 -4.85
N GLY A 41 24.30 16.24 -6.06
CA GLY A 41 25.02 15.51 -7.09
C GLY A 41 25.10 13.99 -6.85
N PRO A 42 25.77 13.27 -7.76
CA PRO A 42 25.69 11.82 -7.85
C PRO A 42 26.19 11.10 -6.60
N ASN A 43 25.49 10.03 -6.21
CA ASN A 43 25.84 9.11 -5.12
C ASN A 43 25.94 9.75 -3.72
N ILE A 44 25.42 10.97 -3.54
CA ILE A 44 25.36 11.59 -2.20
C ILE A 44 24.19 11.06 -1.38
N VAL A 45 23.03 10.85 -1.99
CA VAL A 45 21.79 10.42 -1.32
C VAL A 45 21.32 9.08 -1.90
N ASP A 46 21.29 8.03 -1.08
CA ASP A 46 20.91 6.66 -1.50
C ASP A 46 19.40 6.43 -1.58
N GLY A 47 18.61 7.28 -0.90
CA GLY A 47 17.15 7.27 -0.97
C GLY A 47 16.61 8.67 -0.72
N VAL A 48 15.79 9.16 -1.66
CA VAL A 48 15.20 10.49 -1.63
C VAL A 48 13.91 10.43 -0.83
N THR A 49 13.96 10.86 0.43
CA THR A 49 12.83 10.74 1.35
C THR A 49 11.96 12.00 1.37
N HIS A 50 10.64 11.81 1.37
CA HIS A 50 9.65 12.86 1.65
C HIS A 50 8.52 12.33 2.54
N HIS A 51 7.74 13.24 3.13
CA HIS A 51 6.69 12.96 4.10
C HIS A 51 5.31 13.13 3.47
N ILE A 52 4.33 12.32 3.92
CA ILE A 52 2.94 12.41 3.47
C ILE A 52 1.97 12.47 4.65
N TYR A 53 1.14 13.52 4.64
CA TYR A 53 -0.03 13.69 5.52
C TYR A 53 -1.16 14.38 4.75
N ASN A 54 -1.83 13.62 3.88
CA ASN A 54 -2.72 14.15 2.86
C ASN A 54 -4.21 14.20 3.25
N LEU A 55 -4.59 13.91 4.51
CA LEU A 55 -5.97 14.08 4.99
C LEU A 55 -6.21 15.42 5.74
N GLY A 56 -5.14 16.12 6.11
CA GLY A 56 -5.20 17.34 6.91
C GLY A 56 -4.85 17.13 8.39
N PRO A 57 -5.25 18.04 9.30
CA PRO A 57 -4.91 17.95 10.72
C PRO A 57 -5.77 16.90 11.44
N GLY A 58 -5.23 16.31 12.50
CA GLY A 58 -5.92 15.28 13.30
C GLY A 58 -7.19 15.75 14.03
N ASP A 59 -7.43 17.05 14.17
CA ASP A 59 -8.66 17.62 14.72
C ASP A 59 -9.69 18.00 13.64
N ALA A 60 -9.40 17.75 12.36
CA ALA A 60 -10.33 18.04 11.28
C ALA A 60 -11.62 17.19 11.44
N PRO A 61 -12.81 17.81 11.36
CA PRO A 61 -14.07 17.11 11.56
C PRO A 61 -14.46 16.22 10.37
N ASP A 62 -13.76 16.35 9.23
CA ASP A 62 -14.09 15.74 7.95
C ASP A 62 -13.16 14.59 7.54
N LEU A 63 -12.28 14.11 8.45
CA LEU A 63 -11.34 13.03 8.15
C LEU A 63 -12.04 11.76 7.64
N LEU A 64 -13.15 11.38 8.26
CA LEU A 64 -13.90 10.18 7.88
C LEU A 64 -14.41 10.27 6.43
N GLN A 65 -14.93 11.44 6.05
CA GLN A 65 -15.46 11.71 4.72
C GLN A 65 -14.34 11.69 3.67
N LYS A 66 -13.21 12.34 3.97
CA LYS A 66 -12.03 12.36 3.10
C LYS A 66 -11.47 10.98 2.80
N ILE A 67 -11.42 10.09 3.81
CA ILE A 67 -10.92 8.72 3.62
C ILE A 67 -11.86 7.90 2.73
N GLN A 68 -13.15 8.19 2.72
CA GLN A 68 -14.14 7.48 1.89
C GLN A 68 -14.39 8.14 0.53
N ASP A 69 -13.74 9.27 0.25
CA ASP A 69 -13.86 9.99 -1.02
C ASP A 69 -12.74 9.55 -1.99
N PRO A 70 -13.07 8.77 -3.05
CA PRO A 70 -12.06 8.30 -4.00
C PRO A 70 -11.41 9.43 -4.80
N VAL A 71 -12.08 10.57 -4.99
CA VAL A 71 -11.52 11.73 -5.69
C VAL A 71 -10.45 12.35 -4.80
N TYR A 72 -10.78 12.61 -3.54
CA TYR A 72 -9.85 13.19 -2.56
C TYR A 72 -8.60 12.34 -2.37
N LEU A 73 -8.76 11.02 -2.19
CA LEU A 73 -7.63 10.10 -2.04
C LEU A 73 -6.71 10.09 -3.27
N SER A 74 -7.23 10.40 -4.46
CA SER A 74 -6.45 10.40 -5.70
C SER A 74 -5.62 11.67 -5.91
N GLU A 75 -5.88 12.75 -5.17
CA GLU A 75 -5.18 14.03 -5.36
C GLU A 75 -3.66 13.92 -5.10
N VAL A 76 -3.26 13.08 -4.13
CA VAL A 76 -1.85 12.87 -3.76
C VAL A 76 -1.02 12.18 -4.85
N ALA A 77 -1.66 11.55 -5.84
CA ALA A 77 -0.98 10.87 -6.95
C ALA A 77 -0.04 11.81 -7.71
N GLN A 78 -0.42 13.09 -7.84
CA GLN A 78 0.41 14.08 -8.50
C GLN A 78 1.73 14.32 -7.75
N THR A 79 1.69 14.36 -6.41
CA THR A 79 2.89 14.47 -5.57
C THR A 79 3.83 13.27 -5.78
N PHE A 80 3.30 12.05 -5.81
CA PHE A 80 4.10 10.85 -6.07
C PHE A 80 4.72 10.87 -7.47
N LYS A 81 3.95 11.25 -8.48
CA LYS A 81 4.42 11.39 -9.86
C LYS A 81 5.53 12.44 -9.99
N ASP A 82 5.37 13.58 -9.33
CA ASP A 82 6.37 14.65 -9.37
C ASP A 82 7.64 14.23 -8.66
N ALA A 83 7.55 13.57 -7.50
CA ALA A 83 8.71 13.02 -6.80
C ALA A 83 9.46 11.98 -7.65
N GLN A 84 8.73 11.04 -8.27
CA GLN A 84 9.29 10.09 -9.23
C GLN A 84 10.01 10.81 -10.38
N THR A 85 9.37 11.83 -10.96
CA THR A 85 9.92 12.60 -12.08
C THR A 85 11.21 13.31 -11.67
N SER A 86 11.20 14.03 -10.55
CA SER A 86 12.37 14.73 -10.00
C SER A 86 13.55 13.78 -9.76
N VAL A 87 13.30 12.61 -9.16
CA VAL A 87 14.36 11.61 -8.93
C VAL A 87 14.85 11.01 -10.25
N SER A 88 13.95 10.69 -11.19
CA SER A 88 14.35 10.15 -12.49
C SER A 88 15.21 11.13 -13.31
N GLN A 89 14.99 12.44 -13.15
CA GLN A 89 15.67 13.47 -13.91
C GLN A 89 16.99 13.90 -13.26
N TYR A 90 17.00 14.08 -11.93
CA TYR A 90 18.12 14.70 -11.21
C TYR A 90 18.82 13.77 -10.22
N GLY A 91 18.31 12.55 -10.01
CA GLY A 91 18.78 11.63 -8.98
C GLY A 91 18.79 10.16 -9.43
N MET A 92 19.17 9.85 -10.67
CA MET A 92 19.13 8.51 -11.28
C MET A 92 19.87 7.40 -10.49
N TRP A 93 20.77 7.76 -9.57
CA TRP A 93 21.47 6.84 -8.67
C TRP A 93 20.66 6.48 -7.41
N SER A 94 19.47 7.07 -7.25
CA SER A 94 18.63 7.00 -6.07
C SER A 94 17.20 6.60 -6.45
N ALA A 95 16.32 6.56 -5.45
CA ALA A 95 14.90 6.28 -5.66
C ALA A 95 14.05 7.08 -4.68
N PRO A 96 12.79 7.42 -5.02
CA PRO A 96 11.88 8.11 -4.11
C PRO A 96 11.38 7.17 -3.00
N TRP A 97 11.37 7.65 -1.78
CA TRP A 97 10.97 6.93 -0.57
C TRP A 97 9.97 7.80 0.20
N ILE A 98 8.92 7.18 0.75
CA ILE A 98 8.12 7.84 1.79
C ILE A 98 8.84 7.61 3.11
N GLY A 99 9.51 8.64 3.61
CA GLY A 99 10.34 8.58 4.82
C GLY A 99 9.55 8.68 6.12
N GLU A 100 8.33 9.24 6.06
CA GLU A 100 7.39 9.36 7.17
C GLU A 100 5.98 9.55 6.58
N SER A 101 4.97 8.84 7.10
CA SER A 101 3.61 8.98 6.60
C SER A 101 2.53 8.70 7.64
N GLY A 102 1.47 9.48 7.64
CA GLY A 102 0.21 9.16 8.30
C GLY A 102 -0.94 9.83 7.54
N GLY A 103 -2.19 9.43 7.76
CA GLY A 103 -3.30 10.06 7.06
C GLY A 103 -3.41 11.53 7.44
N ALA A 104 -3.59 11.78 8.75
CA ALA A 104 -3.68 13.10 9.34
C ALA A 104 -2.42 13.47 10.14
N TYR A 105 -1.90 14.68 9.95
CA TYR A 105 -0.83 15.23 10.79
C TYR A 105 -1.38 15.62 12.18
N ASN A 106 -0.53 16.14 13.08
CA ASN A 106 -0.89 16.42 14.48
C ASN A 106 -1.37 15.18 15.25
N SER A 107 -0.65 14.06 15.10
CA SER A 107 -0.92 12.78 15.79
C SER A 107 -2.15 12.01 15.29
N GLY A 108 -2.71 12.35 14.13
CA GLY A 108 -3.86 11.63 13.57
C GLY A 108 -5.18 11.92 14.29
N GLY A 109 -6.27 11.46 13.69
CA GLY A 109 -7.63 11.66 14.19
C GLY A 109 -7.94 10.81 15.42
N LYS A 110 -8.33 11.45 16.53
CA LYS A 110 -8.61 10.76 17.82
C LYS A 110 -9.62 9.63 17.70
N TYR A 111 -10.58 9.71 16.78
CA TYR A 111 -11.65 8.71 16.59
C TYR A 111 -11.61 8.06 15.21
N VAL A 112 -10.52 8.23 14.46
CA VAL A 112 -10.42 7.84 13.05
C VAL A 112 -9.15 7.05 12.81
N SER A 113 -7.98 7.59 13.14
CA SER A 113 -6.70 7.06 12.64
C SER A 113 -6.21 5.75 13.29
N HIS A 114 -6.90 5.27 14.34
CA HIS A 114 -6.63 3.97 14.96
C HIS A 114 -7.73 2.94 14.66
N THR A 115 -8.71 3.31 13.83
CA THR A 115 -9.89 2.49 13.55
C THR A 115 -9.81 1.90 12.14
N PHE A 116 -10.69 0.94 11.82
CA PHE A 116 -10.72 0.25 10.53
C PHE A 116 -10.75 1.20 9.32
N VAL A 117 -11.40 2.35 9.42
CA VAL A 117 -11.51 3.28 8.29
C VAL A 117 -10.14 3.79 7.83
N ASP A 118 -9.16 3.95 8.72
CA ASP A 118 -7.80 4.41 8.33
C ASP A 118 -7.09 3.39 7.43
N SER A 119 -7.47 2.10 7.51
CA SER A 119 -6.93 1.04 6.65
C SER A 119 -7.26 1.26 5.18
N PHE A 120 -8.38 1.92 4.87
CA PHE A 120 -8.69 2.32 3.49
C PHE A 120 -7.63 3.27 2.95
N TRP A 121 -7.34 4.34 3.69
CA TRP A 121 -6.30 5.29 3.31
C TRP A 121 -4.94 4.60 3.28
N TYR A 122 -4.58 3.83 4.32
CA TYR A 122 -3.24 3.30 4.44
C TYR A 122 -2.89 2.30 3.33
N LEU A 123 -3.78 1.33 3.05
CA LEU A 123 -3.57 0.38 1.97
C LEU A 123 -3.69 1.03 0.59
N ASP A 124 -4.55 2.04 0.44
CA ASP A 124 -4.61 2.83 -0.78
C ASP A 124 -3.29 3.57 -1.05
N GLN A 125 -2.70 4.18 -0.03
CA GLN A 125 -1.41 4.85 -0.17
C GLN A 125 -0.28 3.87 -0.50
N LEU A 126 -0.24 2.70 0.15
CA LEU A 126 0.74 1.64 -0.16
C LEU A 126 0.59 1.13 -1.60
N GLY A 127 -0.65 0.94 -2.07
CA GLY A 127 -0.94 0.58 -3.46
C GLY A 127 -0.48 1.67 -4.42
N MET A 128 -0.96 2.90 -4.23
CA MET A 128 -0.71 4.03 -5.14
C MET A 128 0.76 4.42 -5.20
N THR A 129 1.45 4.54 -4.07
CA THR A 129 2.86 4.95 -4.03
C THR A 129 3.76 3.97 -4.80
N SER A 130 3.42 2.68 -4.77
CA SER A 130 4.17 1.63 -5.47
C SER A 130 4.12 1.78 -6.99
N THR A 131 3.01 2.28 -7.55
CA THR A 131 2.87 2.49 -9.01
C THR A 131 3.69 3.69 -9.50
N PHE A 132 4.11 4.57 -8.60
CA PHE A 132 5.02 5.70 -8.85
C PHE A 132 6.46 5.40 -8.40
N ASP A 133 6.85 4.13 -8.43
CA ASP A 133 8.22 3.64 -8.21
C ASP A 133 8.83 3.98 -6.83
N HIS A 134 8.00 4.29 -5.83
CA HIS A 134 8.51 4.49 -4.48
C HIS A 134 8.94 3.14 -3.89
N LYS A 135 10.16 3.11 -3.34
CA LYS A 135 10.80 1.84 -2.92
C LYS A 135 10.57 1.49 -1.45
N VAL A 136 10.23 2.48 -0.63
CA VAL A 136 10.03 2.34 0.81
C VAL A 136 8.88 3.22 1.25
N TYR A 137 8.10 2.72 2.20
CA TYR A 137 7.00 3.44 2.83
C TYR A 137 7.05 3.31 4.34
N CYS A 138 7.43 4.39 5.02
CA CYS A 138 7.62 4.44 6.48
C CYS A 138 6.38 4.99 7.17
N ARG A 139 5.54 4.11 7.73
CA ARG A 139 4.38 4.48 8.53
C ARG A 139 4.78 5.15 9.85
N GLN A 140 4.34 6.37 10.02
CA GLN A 140 4.22 7.04 11.30
C GLN A 140 2.90 6.55 11.96
N SER A 141 2.94 5.75 13.01
CA SER A 141 4.10 5.19 13.71
C SER A 141 3.85 3.71 14.03
N LEU A 142 4.89 2.97 14.43
CA LEU A 142 4.67 1.68 15.08
C LEU A 142 3.89 1.85 16.39
N ILE A 143 4.28 2.85 17.20
CA ILE A 143 3.63 3.21 18.46
C ILE A 143 3.70 4.73 18.69
N GLY A 144 2.60 5.29 19.21
CA GLY A 144 2.47 6.71 19.56
C GLY A 144 1.64 7.50 18.56
N GLY A 145 0.82 8.43 19.07
CA GLY A 145 -0.22 9.12 18.29
C GLY A 145 -1.43 8.22 18.03
N ASN A 146 -2.51 8.83 17.52
CA ASN A 146 -3.75 8.13 17.17
C ASN A 146 -3.62 7.31 15.89
N TYR A 147 -2.56 7.49 15.09
CA TYR A 147 -2.27 6.70 13.89
C TYR A 147 -1.35 5.49 14.14
N GLY A 148 -0.99 5.23 15.40
CA GLY A 148 -0.05 4.16 15.74
C GLY A 148 -0.57 2.80 15.33
N LEU A 149 0.29 1.93 14.79
CA LEU A 149 -0.08 0.55 14.48
C LEU A 149 -0.41 -0.25 15.74
N LEU A 150 0.19 0.10 16.87
CA LEU A 150 -0.11 -0.47 18.18
C LEU A 150 -0.77 0.59 19.07
N ASN A 151 -1.76 0.17 19.85
CA ASN A 151 -2.30 0.99 20.93
C ASN A 151 -1.18 1.40 21.89
N THR A 152 -1.11 2.70 22.21
CA THR A 152 0.03 3.27 22.96
C THR A 152 0.13 2.73 24.39
N THR A 153 -0.99 2.29 24.98
CA THR A 153 -1.02 1.82 26.37
C THR A 153 -1.02 0.31 26.46
N SER A 154 -1.85 -0.37 25.66
CA SER A 154 -2.02 -1.83 25.74
C SER A 154 -1.08 -2.61 24.83
N PHE A 155 -0.43 -1.95 23.86
CA PHE A 155 0.33 -2.58 22.77
C PHE A 155 -0.50 -3.54 21.89
N ILE A 156 -1.82 -3.56 22.05
CA ILE A 156 -2.72 -4.33 21.20
C ILE A 156 -2.68 -3.71 19.78
N PRO A 157 -2.52 -4.52 18.72
CA PRO A 157 -2.55 -4.03 17.35
C PRO A 157 -3.87 -3.36 16.98
N ASN A 158 -3.80 -2.18 16.38
CA ASN A 158 -4.93 -1.52 15.72
C ASN A 158 -5.17 -2.15 14.33
N PRO A 159 -6.32 -1.93 13.68
CA PRO A 159 -6.66 -2.50 12.37
C PRO A 159 -5.56 -2.35 11.30
N ASP A 160 -4.91 -1.19 11.25
CA ASP A 160 -3.83 -0.92 10.29
C ASP A 160 -2.62 -1.84 10.43
N TYR A 161 -2.36 -2.40 11.62
CA TYR A 161 -1.32 -3.39 11.80
C TYR A 161 -1.61 -4.65 11.00
N TYR A 162 -2.85 -5.16 11.09
CA TYR A 162 -3.26 -6.36 10.36
C TYR A 162 -3.30 -6.12 8.85
N SER A 163 -3.76 -4.94 8.44
CA SER A 163 -3.70 -4.47 7.04
C SER A 163 -2.26 -4.48 6.51
N ALA A 164 -1.30 -3.89 7.24
CA ALA A 164 0.12 -3.92 6.86
C ALA A 164 0.72 -5.33 6.90
N LEU A 165 0.28 -6.18 7.84
CA LEU A 165 0.77 -7.55 7.95
C LEU A 165 0.34 -8.40 6.75
N LEU A 166 -0.92 -8.28 6.30
CA LEU A 166 -1.39 -8.95 5.08
C LEU A 166 -0.67 -8.41 3.85
N TRP A 167 -0.54 -7.09 3.71
CA TRP A 167 0.28 -6.48 2.66
C TRP A 167 1.69 -7.09 2.65
N HIS A 168 2.36 -7.11 3.81
CA HIS A 168 3.69 -7.67 3.95
C HIS A 168 3.76 -9.15 3.59
N ARG A 169 2.75 -9.97 3.92
CA ARG A 169 2.78 -11.41 3.67
C ARG A 169 2.46 -11.75 2.21
N LEU A 170 1.62 -10.97 1.54
CA LEU A 170 1.00 -11.33 0.26
C LEU A 170 1.55 -10.54 -0.93
N MET A 171 1.71 -9.22 -0.80
CA MET A 171 2.10 -8.34 -1.91
C MET A 171 3.62 -8.44 -2.15
N GLY A 172 4.02 -8.83 -3.37
CA GLY A 172 5.42 -8.91 -3.77
C GLY A 172 6.01 -7.57 -4.20
N THR A 173 7.27 -7.58 -4.62
CA THR A 173 8.02 -6.36 -4.98
C THR A 173 7.81 -5.90 -6.42
N SER A 174 7.30 -6.79 -7.29
CA SER A 174 7.02 -6.48 -8.69
C SER A 174 5.58 -5.94 -8.81
N VAL A 175 5.46 -4.64 -9.08
CA VAL A 175 4.18 -3.94 -9.24
C VAL A 175 3.66 -4.17 -10.66
N LEU A 176 2.38 -4.47 -10.80
CA LEU A 176 1.72 -4.67 -12.09
C LEU A 176 0.82 -3.49 -12.44
N SER A 177 0.61 -3.25 -13.73
CA SER A 177 -0.40 -2.30 -14.19
C SER A 177 -1.79 -2.89 -13.95
N THR A 178 -2.70 -2.10 -13.39
CA THR A 178 -4.08 -2.52 -13.09
C THR A 178 -5.04 -1.44 -13.51
N THR A 179 -6.07 -1.81 -14.27
CA THR A 179 -7.11 -0.90 -14.75
C THR A 179 -8.47 -1.57 -14.67
N HIS A 180 -9.51 -0.81 -14.40
CA HIS A 180 -10.90 -1.26 -14.50
C HIS A 180 -11.80 -0.10 -14.95
N GLU A 181 -12.91 -0.44 -15.61
CA GLU A 181 -13.96 0.53 -15.98
C GLU A 181 -15.08 0.64 -14.92
N GLY A 182 -14.87 0.02 -13.75
CA GLY A 182 -15.80 0.04 -12.62
C GLY A 182 -15.89 1.39 -11.88
N SER A 183 -16.70 1.41 -10.82
CA SER A 183 -16.88 2.58 -9.96
C SER A 183 -15.56 3.06 -9.35
N PRO A 184 -15.32 4.37 -9.21
CA PRO A 184 -14.13 4.90 -8.53
C PRO A 184 -14.08 4.55 -7.04
N TYR A 185 -15.20 4.14 -6.44
CA TYR A 185 -15.26 3.64 -5.06
C TYR A 185 -14.63 2.25 -4.90
N LEU A 186 -14.40 1.52 -6.00
CA LEU A 186 -13.56 0.34 -6.00
C LEU A 186 -12.14 0.76 -6.41
N ARG A 187 -11.18 0.54 -5.54
CA ARG A 187 -9.77 0.85 -5.80
C ARG A 187 -8.97 -0.44 -5.83
N THR A 188 -8.11 -0.58 -6.84
CA THR A 188 -7.54 -1.87 -7.22
C THR A 188 -6.05 -1.71 -7.50
N TYR A 189 -5.24 -2.55 -6.87
CA TYR A 189 -3.80 -2.63 -7.10
C TYR A 189 -3.40 -4.10 -7.27
N SER A 190 -2.40 -4.41 -8.08
CA SER A 190 -1.89 -5.78 -8.19
C SER A 190 -0.38 -5.85 -8.30
N HIS A 191 0.18 -6.87 -7.66
CA HIS A 191 1.59 -7.17 -7.61
C HIS A 191 1.78 -8.64 -7.96
N CYS A 192 2.97 -9.03 -8.40
CA CYS A 192 3.36 -10.44 -8.31
C CYS A 192 3.27 -10.89 -6.86
N SER A 193 2.85 -12.13 -6.63
CA SER A 193 2.71 -12.68 -5.28
C SER A 193 4.07 -12.84 -4.59
N LYS A 194 4.13 -12.59 -3.27
CA LYS A 194 5.40 -12.57 -2.53
C LYS A 194 6.07 -13.94 -2.37
N GLN A 195 5.29 -14.99 -2.12
CA GLN A 195 5.83 -16.31 -1.73
C GLN A 195 5.72 -17.39 -2.80
N LYS A 196 4.85 -17.19 -3.79
CA LYS A 196 4.52 -18.19 -4.81
C LYS A 196 4.41 -17.49 -6.17
N PRO A 197 4.58 -18.22 -7.28
CA PRO A 197 4.17 -17.72 -8.59
C PRO A 197 2.70 -17.28 -8.57
N GLY A 198 2.37 -16.34 -9.45
CA GLY A 198 1.03 -15.77 -9.57
C GLY A 198 0.96 -14.30 -9.18
N VAL A 199 -0.27 -13.83 -8.98
CA VAL A 199 -0.55 -12.42 -8.69
C VAL A 199 -1.38 -12.28 -7.41
N THR A 200 -1.13 -11.19 -6.70
CA THR A 200 -1.93 -10.77 -5.57
C THR A 200 -2.56 -9.43 -5.89
N LEU A 201 -3.88 -9.36 -5.77
CA LEU A 201 -4.66 -8.14 -5.89
C LEU A 201 -4.99 -7.59 -4.50
N LEU A 202 -4.95 -6.27 -4.37
CA LEU A 202 -5.56 -5.52 -3.28
C LEU A 202 -6.80 -4.82 -3.85
N LEU A 203 -7.95 -5.10 -3.25
CA LEU A 203 -9.24 -4.52 -3.59
C LEU A 203 -9.74 -3.72 -2.39
N ILE A 204 -10.14 -2.47 -2.60
CA ILE A 204 -10.68 -1.59 -1.56
C ILE A 204 -12.04 -1.09 -2.02
N ASN A 205 -13.10 -1.44 -1.29
CA ASN A 205 -14.44 -0.91 -1.52
C ASN A 205 -14.74 0.19 -0.51
N LEU A 206 -14.67 1.44 -0.98
CA LEU A 206 -15.00 2.64 -0.20
C LEU A 206 -16.51 2.91 -0.12
N SER A 207 -17.34 2.22 -0.92
CA SER A 207 -18.78 2.42 -0.89
C SER A 207 -19.38 1.78 0.35
N ASN A 208 -20.17 2.54 1.10
CA ASN A 208 -20.86 2.07 2.30
C ASN A 208 -22.15 1.27 2.03
N SER A 209 -22.57 1.16 0.77
CA SER A 209 -23.87 0.58 0.40
C SER A 209 -23.82 -0.31 -0.83
N THR A 210 -22.76 -0.21 -1.64
CA THR A 210 -22.62 -0.98 -2.88
C THR A 210 -21.69 -2.16 -2.68
N SER A 211 -22.12 -3.34 -3.09
CA SER A 211 -21.25 -4.50 -3.25
C SER A 211 -20.74 -4.57 -4.70
N PHE A 212 -19.55 -5.10 -4.93
CA PHE A 212 -18.98 -5.27 -6.26
C PHE A 212 -18.75 -6.74 -6.61
N ASN A 213 -19.07 -7.10 -7.84
CA ASN A 213 -18.73 -8.39 -8.44
C ASN A 213 -17.59 -8.16 -9.42
N ILE A 214 -16.44 -8.78 -9.17
CA ILE A 214 -15.20 -8.50 -9.89
C ILE A 214 -14.75 -9.77 -10.58
N THR A 215 -14.53 -9.67 -11.89
CA THR A 215 -13.84 -10.69 -12.69
C THR A 215 -12.46 -10.17 -13.00
N VAL A 216 -11.44 -11.02 -12.82
CA VAL A 216 -10.05 -10.67 -13.13
C VAL A 216 -9.72 -11.24 -14.50
N GLU A 217 -9.24 -10.37 -15.38
CA GLU A 217 -8.79 -10.75 -16.70
C GLU A 217 -7.32 -10.34 -16.87
N ASN A 218 -6.56 -11.16 -17.59
CA ASN A 218 -5.20 -10.84 -17.94
C ASN A 218 -5.17 -10.03 -19.24
N ASP A 219 -4.67 -8.81 -19.16
CA ASP A 219 -4.45 -7.99 -20.35
C ASP A 219 -3.18 -8.43 -21.10
N MET A 220 -3.34 -9.44 -21.96
CA MET A 220 -2.28 -9.97 -22.83
C MET A 220 -2.03 -9.10 -24.08
N ASN A 221 -2.53 -7.85 -24.14
CA ASN A 221 -2.43 -6.96 -25.31
C ASN A 221 -1.01 -6.57 -25.75
N LEU A 222 0.05 -7.17 -25.17
CA LEU A 222 1.40 -7.11 -25.73
C LEU A 222 1.55 -7.91 -27.05
N TYR A 223 0.64 -8.85 -27.37
CA TYR A 223 0.65 -9.59 -28.65
C TYR A 223 -0.77 -9.82 -29.21
N PRO A 224 -1.31 -8.90 -30.04
CA PRO A 224 -2.69 -8.99 -30.57
C PRO A 224 -2.93 -10.17 -31.52
N ASP A 225 -1.88 -10.69 -32.15
CA ASP A 225 -2.01 -11.73 -33.17
C ASP A 225 -1.69 -13.10 -32.57
N LYS A 226 -2.74 -13.86 -32.17
CA LYS A 226 -2.86 -15.34 -32.19
C LYS A 226 -3.66 -15.99 -31.05
N MET A 227 -4.41 -15.27 -30.22
CA MET A 227 -5.30 -15.95 -29.27
C MET A 227 -6.73 -16.07 -29.80
N THR A 228 -7.24 -17.29 -29.86
CA THR A 228 -8.65 -17.52 -30.20
C THR A 228 -9.53 -17.16 -29.00
N ARG A 229 -10.82 -16.87 -29.23
CA ARG A 229 -11.82 -16.68 -28.16
C ARG A 229 -11.85 -17.85 -27.15
N PHE A 230 -11.49 -19.06 -27.60
CA PHE A 230 -11.39 -20.25 -26.76
C PHE A 230 -10.19 -20.18 -25.80
N ASP A 231 -9.04 -19.66 -26.26
CA ASP A 231 -7.85 -19.49 -25.42
C ASP A 231 -8.06 -18.37 -24.39
N GLN A 232 -8.78 -17.30 -24.76
CA GLN A 232 -9.20 -16.26 -23.82
C GLN A 232 -10.14 -16.79 -22.73
N MET A 233 -11.02 -17.75 -23.07
CA MET A 233 -11.94 -18.37 -22.11
C MET A 233 -11.22 -19.37 -21.18
N MET A 234 -10.17 -20.04 -21.66
CA MET A 234 -9.33 -20.96 -20.88
C MET A 234 -8.26 -20.25 -20.02
N LEU A 235 -7.97 -18.98 -20.32
CA LEU A 235 -7.16 -18.08 -19.49
C LEU A 235 -7.92 -17.53 -18.27
N GLN A 236 -9.23 -17.77 -18.18
CA GLN A 236 -9.93 -17.60 -16.90
C GLN A 236 -9.17 -18.38 -15.85
N THR A 237 -9.01 -17.77 -14.68
CA THR A 237 -8.30 -18.30 -13.52
C THR A 237 -8.84 -19.68 -13.15
N SER A 238 -8.33 -20.71 -13.80
CA SER A 238 -8.64 -22.10 -13.50
C SER A 238 -7.80 -22.50 -12.29
N GLY A 239 -8.45 -23.03 -11.27
CA GLY A 239 -7.79 -23.40 -10.01
C GLY A 239 -8.41 -22.72 -8.80
N LEU A 240 -7.69 -22.76 -7.68
CA LEU A 240 -8.14 -22.20 -6.42
C LEU A 240 -7.43 -20.88 -6.14
N ARG A 241 -8.16 -19.89 -5.63
CA ARG A 241 -7.61 -18.65 -5.10
C ARG A 241 -7.84 -18.54 -3.60
N GLU A 242 -6.95 -17.82 -2.95
CA GLU A 242 -7.06 -17.48 -1.54
C GLU A 242 -7.63 -16.07 -1.41
N GLU A 243 -8.68 -15.89 -0.62
CA GLU A 243 -9.30 -14.60 -0.34
C GLU A 243 -9.15 -14.24 1.14
N TYR A 244 -8.69 -13.01 1.40
CA TYR A 244 -8.53 -12.44 2.73
C TYR A 244 -9.36 -11.16 2.81
N HIS A 245 -10.62 -11.29 3.21
CA HIS A 245 -11.55 -10.17 3.36
C HIS A 245 -11.43 -9.54 4.74
N LEU A 246 -11.03 -8.28 4.78
CA LEU A 246 -11.05 -7.44 5.96
C LEU A 246 -12.34 -6.62 6.01
N THR A 247 -13.08 -6.75 7.10
CA THR A 247 -14.30 -5.98 7.36
C THR A 247 -14.28 -5.38 8.77
N PRO A 248 -14.97 -4.25 8.98
CA PRO A 248 -15.12 -3.70 10.32
C PRO A 248 -16.10 -4.55 11.14
N ASN A 249 -15.82 -4.71 12.43
CA ASN A 249 -16.77 -5.35 13.34
C ASN A 249 -18.13 -4.62 13.32
N ASP A 250 -19.22 -5.40 13.23
CA ASP A 250 -20.61 -4.92 13.14
C ASP A 250 -20.88 -3.91 12.01
N GLY A 251 -20.02 -3.86 10.98
CA GLY A 251 -20.12 -2.87 9.89
C GLY A 251 -19.71 -1.45 10.29
N ASN A 252 -19.20 -1.24 11.52
CA ASN A 252 -18.78 0.07 12.00
C ASN A 252 -17.34 0.37 11.56
N VAL A 253 -17.18 1.19 10.51
CA VAL A 253 -15.85 1.59 10.01
C VAL A 253 -14.97 2.29 11.04
N GLN A 254 -15.54 2.85 12.13
CA GLN A 254 -14.77 3.42 13.25
C GLN A 254 -14.50 2.40 14.38
N SER A 255 -14.62 1.10 14.10
CA SER A 255 -14.26 0.03 15.03
C SER A 255 -12.75 -0.16 15.11
N ASP A 256 -12.24 -0.43 16.31
CA ASP A 256 -10.84 -0.86 16.54
C ASP A 256 -10.65 -2.37 16.29
N VAL A 257 -11.75 -3.09 16.07
CA VAL A 257 -11.75 -4.51 15.76
C VAL A 257 -11.98 -4.70 14.26
N VAL A 258 -11.02 -5.36 13.63
CA VAL A 258 -11.09 -5.84 12.25
C VAL A 258 -11.36 -7.34 12.23
N LEU A 259 -12.21 -7.77 11.30
CA LEU A 259 -12.50 -9.17 11.05
C LEU A 259 -11.72 -9.61 9.80
N LEU A 260 -11.15 -10.81 9.82
CA LEU A 260 -10.67 -11.53 8.64
C LEU A 260 -11.65 -12.65 8.32
N ASN A 261 -12.28 -12.59 7.14
CA ASN A 261 -13.26 -13.58 6.69
C ASN A 261 -14.35 -13.84 7.76
N GLY A 262 -14.82 -12.75 8.38
CA GLY A 262 -15.84 -12.75 9.44
C GLY A 262 -15.35 -13.09 10.84
N SER A 263 -14.08 -13.46 11.03
CA SER A 263 -13.52 -13.78 12.34
C SER A 263 -12.66 -12.63 12.90
N PRO A 264 -12.83 -12.18 14.16
CA PRO A 264 -12.02 -11.13 14.74
C PRO A 264 -10.53 -11.45 14.75
N LEU A 265 -9.70 -10.49 14.33
CA LEU A 265 -8.25 -10.55 14.49
C LEU A 265 -7.85 -10.00 15.85
N GLU A 266 -7.64 -10.90 16.80
CA GLU A 266 -7.21 -10.59 18.16
C GLU A 266 -5.97 -11.40 18.51
N LEU A 267 -5.15 -10.86 19.41
CA LEU A 267 -4.02 -11.61 19.94
C LEU A 267 -4.50 -12.90 20.61
N THR A 268 -3.70 -13.95 20.51
CA THR A 268 -3.94 -15.18 21.28
C THR A 268 -3.81 -14.89 22.78
N CYS A 269 -4.22 -15.85 23.63
CA CYS A 269 -4.04 -15.73 25.08
C CYS A 269 -2.57 -15.55 25.50
N ASP A 270 -1.63 -15.97 24.66
CA ASP A 270 -0.18 -15.84 24.88
C ASP A 270 0.38 -14.50 24.35
N GLY A 271 -0.46 -13.68 23.71
CA GLY A 271 -0.07 -12.39 23.13
C GLY A 271 0.48 -12.48 21.70
N ASP A 272 0.36 -13.64 21.05
CA ASP A 272 0.84 -13.84 19.68
C ASP A 272 -0.16 -13.33 18.64
N ILE A 273 0.34 -12.98 17.46
CA ILE A 273 -0.50 -12.66 16.30
C ILE A 273 -1.23 -13.94 15.85
N PRO A 274 -2.55 -13.91 15.65
CA PRO A 274 -3.31 -15.09 15.22
C PRO A 274 -2.93 -15.51 13.80
N ASP A 275 -3.27 -16.76 13.47
CA ASP A 275 -3.15 -17.24 12.09
C ASP A 275 -4.10 -16.44 11.16
N LEU A 276 -3.55 -15.98 10.03
CA LEU A 276 -4.33 -15.28 9.02
C LEU A 276 -4.79 -16.31 7.98
N VAL A 277 -5.95 -16.91 8.24
CA VAL A 277 -6.47 -18.02 7.42
C VAL A 277 -7.31 -17.47 6.24
N PRO A 278 -6.96 -17.79 4.98
CA PRO A 278 -7.77 -17.40 3.83
C PRO A 278 -9.03 -18.25 3.69
N GLU A 279 -10.01 -17.70 2.98
CA GLU A 279 -11.03 -18.50 2.31
C GLU A 279 -10.46 -19.05 1.00
N ILE A 280 -10.75 -20.32 0.71
CA ILE A 280 -10.33 -20.97 -0.53
C ILE A 280 -11.53 -20.99 -1.47
N VAL A 281 -11.42 -20.26 -2.58
CA VAL A 281 -12.52 -20.04 -3.52
C VAL A 281 -12.14 -20.56 -4.90
N ASP A 282 -13.12 -21.06 -5.65
CA ASP A 282 -12.94 -21.42 -7.06
C ASP A 282 -12.59 -20.16 -7.87
N GLY A 283 -11.43 -20.21 -8.52
CA GLY A 283 -10.88 -19.14 -9.35
C GLY A 283 -11.81 -18.71 -10.47
N SER A 284 -12.75 -19.55 -10.94
CA SER A 284 -13.68 -19.18 -12.01
C SER A 284 -14.86 -18.33 -11.54
N LEU A 285 -15.12 -18.26 -10.23
CA LEU A 285 -16.24 -17.47 -9.69
C LEU A 285 -15.87 -15.98 -9.58
N PRO A 286 -16.80 -15.04 -9.76
CA PRO A 286 -16.52 -13.64 -9.49
C PRO A 286 -16.10 -13.42 -8.02
N ILE A 287 -15.15 -12.51 -7.79
CA ILE A 287 -14.80 -12.04 -6.44
C ILE A 287 -15.92 -11.13 -5.96
N GLN A 288 -16.41 -11.37 -4.75
CA GLN A 288 -17.48 -10.60 -4.12
C GLN A 288 -16.87 -9.62 -3.12
N MET A 289 -17.05 -8.32 -3.32
CA MET A 289 -16.61 -7.29 -2.37
C MET A 289 -17.81 -6.71 -1.63
N ALA A 290 -17.85 -6.88 -0.32
CA ALA A 290 -18.85 -6.28 0.55
C ALA A 290 -18.68 -4.73 0.60
N PRO A 291 -19.71 -3.96 0.96
CA PRO A 291 -19.56 -2.53 1.23
C PRO A 291 -18.55 -2.27 2.37
N SER A 292 -17.82 -1.16 2.31
CA SER A 292 -16.84 -0.76 3.33
C SER A 292 -15.87 -1.89 3.72
N SER A 293 -15.24 -2.52 2.73
CA SER A 293 -14.36 -3.67 2.94
C SER A 293 -13.08 -3.58 2.13
N ILE A 294 -12.10 -4.40 2.52
CA ILE A 294 -10.83 -4.55 1.83
C ILE A 294 -10.60 -6.03 1.59
N ALA A 295 -10.04 -6.43 0.47
CA ALA A 295 -9.65 -7.81 0.23
C ALA A 295 -8.27 -7.92 -0.38
N PHE A 296 -7.50 -8.92 0.08
CA PHE A 296 -6.35 -9.42 -0.64
C PHE A 296 -6.74 -10.71 -1.35
N ILE A 297 -6.50 -10.78 -2.66
CA ILE A 297 -6.86 -11.93 -3.49
C ILE A 297 -5.59 -12.50 -4.09
N ASN A 298 -5.21 -13.70 -3.67
CA ASN A 298 -4.01 -14.37 -4.13
C ASN A 298 -4.36 -15.47 -5.13
N ILE A 299 -3.91 -15.30 -6.38
CA ILE A 299 -4.21 -16.19 -7.51
C ILE A 299 -2.90 -16.82 -7.97
N LYS A 300 -2.64 -18.05 -7.51
CA LYS A 300 -1.36 -18.77 -7.71
C LYS A 300 -1.08 -19.10 -9.17
N ASP A 301 -2.10 -19.53 -9.90
CA ASP A 301 -1.96 -20.02 -11.27
C ASP A 301 -2.27 -18.93 -12.31
N PHE A 302 -2.18 -17.65 -11.92
CA PHE A 302 -2.40 -16.53 -12.82
C PHE A 302 -1.23 -16.40 -13.81
N GLN A 303 -1.52 -16.51 -15.11
CA GLN A 303 -0.50 -16.49 -16.17
C GLN A 303 0.03 -15.07 -16.46
N ALA A 304 0.68 -14.42 -15.50
CA ALA A 304 1.38 -13.16 -15.74
C ALA A 304 2.87 -13.42 -16.03
N PRO A 305 3.38 -13.21 -17.26
CA PRO A 305 4.79 -13.47 -17.58
C PRO A 305 5.79 -12.71 -16.71
N ALA A 306 5.41 -11.55 -16.19
CA ALA A 306 6.24 -10.76 -15.26
C ALA A 306 6.37 -11.41 -13.86
N CYS A 307 5.54 -12.41 -13.54
CA CYS A 307 5.43 -13.07 -12.23
C CYS A 307 5.73 -14.57 -12.28
N ALA A 308 6.27 -15.05 -13.41
CA ALA A 308 6.63 -16.44 -13.64
C ALA A 308 8.00 -16.80 -13.03
#